data_AF-A0A8S8ZD38-F1
#
_entry.id   AF-A0A8S8ZD38-F1
#
_cell.length_a   1.000
_cell.length_b   1.000
_cell.length_c   1.000
_cell.angle_alpha   90.00
_cell.angle_beta   90.00
_cell.angle_gamma   90.00
#
_symmetry.space_group_name_H-M   'P 1'
#
loop_
_entity.id
_entity.type
_entity.pdbx_description
1 polymer ?
#
loop_
_entity_poly.entity_id
_entity_poly.type
_entity_poly.pdbx_seq_one_letter_code
_entity_poly.pdbx_strand_id
1 'polypeptide(L)'
;MSGYDGYSSYRSTRKRQRSESPYDDDRRDNRRDDRNYDRRDDRRDDRDDRNDRKDDRRYKSTRHDDDEDENDVLPQPFDARKLAPAKRTHTPTTSGEPRKQKRPGQRARITDAEREQIRQRQMERERQAQREAEAVAEAERRNTVNDVVRAHYNAVPERGRDWRKTDSRIKGLRSFNNWVKSCIIQKFSPDEDHSPGARERGISSNNQLLVLDIGCGKGGDLGKWQQAPQPVELYVGLDPADVSIDQARDRYRSMAARGGHGGRGGRGGYNRRQPPLFEARFHVKDCYGESIEDIDIIRQVGFASSQIGGPSHRGFDVVSMMFCMHYAFETEAKARQMLKNVAGALKKGGRFIGCIPNSDVISARVEEFNKRLAEQQKAKEDQAQPSVETDGSTPKEQNGDSTEKSSSDQAERKPTPQDGEGSEEAPRPEEEEKEEGELEEGELEPTSEAKPPSDPTIAEWGNDIYRVRFNGPTPADGIFRPPFGWKYNFFLHEAVEEVPEYVVPWEAFRALAEDYNLELQYHKTFQDVWETEKDDRELGALSERMGVRDRMSGKLLVSPEEMEAASFYVAFCFYKV
;
A
#
# COMPACT_ATOMS: atom_id res chain seq x y z
N MET A 1 -23.02 72.68 -24.20
CA MET A 1 -23.93 73.31 -25.18
C MET A 1 -23.52 72.86 -26.59
N SER A 2 -24.45 72.93 -27.55
CA SER A 2 -24.29 72.66 -28.99
C SER A 2 -22.92 73.05 -29.59
N GLY A 3 -22.34 72.37 -30.58
CA GLY A 3 -22.90 71.42 -31.57
C GLY A 3 -22.86 72.03 -32.98
N TYR A 4 -22.42 71.29 -34.01
CA TYR A 4 -22.61 71.62 -35.43
C TYR A 4 -22.43 70.40 -36.36
N ASP A 5 -23.14 70.41 -37.49
CA ASP A 5 -23.42 69.26 -38.39
C ASP A 5 -22.41 68.95 -39.51
N GLY A 6 -22.58 67.78 -40.17
CA GLY A 6 -21.89 67.45 -41.43
C GLY A 6 -22.34 66.15 -42.14
N TYR A 7 -23.50 66.17 -42.82
CA TYR A 7 -23.97 65.33 -43.96
C TYR A 7 -23.34 63.91 -44.18
N SER A 8 -24.09 62.80 -44.05
CA SER A 8 -25.17 62.27 -44.93
C SER A 8 -24.72 61.43 -46.15
N SER A 9 -24.94 60.11 -46.09
CA SER A 9 -25.84 59.42 -47.04
C SER A 9 -26.27 58.04 -46.53
N TYR A 10 -27.50 57.63 -46.88
CA TYR A 10 -28.19 56.41 -46.42
C TYR A 10 -28.40 55.43 -47.58
N ARG A 11 -28.30 54.11 -47.35
CA ARG A 11 -29.47 53.22 -47.22
C ARG A 11 -29.10 51.76 -46.88
N SER A 12 -30.07 51.07 -46.31
CA SER A 12 -29.97 49.71 -45.74
C SER A 12 -31.29 48.94 -45.93
N THR A 13 -31.29 47.64 -45.58
CA THR A 13 -32.44 46.72 -45.41
C THR A 13 -33.00 46.09 -46.71
N ARG A 14 -33.66 44.91 -46.70
CA ARG A 14 -34.36 44.20 -45.59
C ARG A 14 -34.54 42.68 -45.84
N LYS A 15 -34.82 41.93 -44.76
CA LYS A 15 -35.23 40.49 -44.71
C LYS A 15 -36.70 40.27 -45.15
N ARG A 16 -37.10 39.05 -45.61
CA ARG A 16 -37.99 38.08 -44.88
C ARG A 16 -38.62 36.90 -45.72
N GLN A 17 -38.49 35.69 -45.16
CA GLN A 17 -39.49 34.61 -44.85
C GLN A 17 -40.59 34.07 -45.83
N ARG A 18 -40.72 32.71 -45.79
CA ARG A 18 -41.94 31.83 -45.92
C ARG A 18 -42.61 31.74 -47.32
N SER A 19 -43.33 30.66 -47.72
CA SER A 19 -43.74 29.37 -47.07
C SER A 19 -44.32 28.33 -48.07
N GLU A 20 -44.22 27.04 -47.71
CA GLU A 20 -45.17 25.91 -47.93
C GLU A 20 -45.44 25.25 -49.31
N SER A 21 -45.90 23.97 -49.21
CA SER A 21 -46.13 22.88 -50.21
C SER A 21 -47.50 23.00 -50.93
N PRO A 22 -48.06 22.07 -51.80
CA PRO A 22 -47.95 20.58 -51.80
C PRO A 22 -48.07 19.78 -53.16
N TYR A 23 -48.01 18.43 -53.08
CA TYR A 23 -48.52 17.37 -54.03
C TYR A 23 -47.85 17.23 -55.44
N ASP A 24 -47.76 16.06 -56.11
CA ASP A 24 -47.91 14.62 -55.71
C ASP A 24 -47.27 13.63 -56.74
N ASP A 25 -47.17 12.36 -56.32
CA ASP A 25 -47.20 11.07 -57.09
C ASP A 25 -46.03 10.53 -57.97
N ASP A 26 -46.17 9.21 -58.22
CA ASP A 26 -45.52 8.26 -59.15
C ASP A 26 -44.18 7.58 -58.80
N ARG A 27 -44.30 6.72 -57.78
CA ARG A 27 -43.98 5.27 -57.81
C ARG A 27 -43.25 4.72 -59.07
N ARG A 28 -42.16 3.97 -58.85
CA ARG A 28 -42.07 2.56 -59.32
C ARG A 28 -40.96 1.76 -58.61
N ASP A 29 -41.38 0.62 -58.10
CA ASP A 29 -40.56 -0.42 -57.48
C ASP A 29 -40.32 -1.54 -58.52
N ASN A 30 -39.11 -2.13 -58.57
CA ASN A 30 -38.89 -3.59 -58.65
C ASN A 30 -37.43 -4.01 -59.01
N ARG A 31 -36.87 -4.82 -58.09
CA ARG A 31 -36.19 -6.13 -58.32
C ARG A 31 -34.94 -6.25 -59.21
N ARG A 32 -33.89 -6.75 -58.54
CA ARG A 32 -33.05 -7.95 -58.83
C ARG A 32 -32.63 -8.21 -60.30
N ASP A 33 -31.33 -8.46 -60.48
CA ASP A 33 -30.88 -9.83 -60.78
C ASP A 33 -29.40 -10.05 -60.45
N ASP A 34 -29.07 -11.26 -60.01
CA ASP A 34 -27.71 -11.74 -59.78
C ASP A 34 -26.94 -11.92 -61.10
N ARG A 35 -25.60 -11.82 -61.06
CA ARG A 35 -24.79 -12.63 -61.97
C ARG A 35 -23.42 -13.02 -61.41
N ASN A 36 -23.30 -14.32 -61.19
CA ASN A 36 -22.12 -15.07 -60.78
C ASN A 36 -21.00 -15.00 -61.85
N TYR A 37 -19.74 -15.12 -61.43
CA TYR A 37 -18.61 -15.38 -62.34
C TYR A 37 -17.64 -16.38 -61.70
N ASP A 38 -17.86 -17.66 -62.00
CA ASP A 38 -16.93 -18.74 -61.73
C ASP A 38 -15.67 -18.63 -62.61
N ARG A 39 -14.50 -18.90 -62.03
CA ARG A 39 -13.32 -19.41 -62.74
C ARG A 39 -12.58 -20.43 -61.90
N ARG A 40 -12.83 -21.71 -62.20
CA ARG A 40 -11.84 -22.79 -62.11
C ARG A 40 -11.02 -22.77 -63.44
N ASP A 41 -9.93 -23.51 -63.65
CA ASP A 41 -9.42 -24.70 -62.94
C ASP A 41 -7.90 -24.89 -63.18
N ASP A 42 -7.36 -25.99 -62.63
CA ASP A 42 -6.14 -26.71 -63.03
C ASP A 42 -4.73 -26.10 -62.85
N ARG A 43 -3.96 -26.73 -61.95
CA ARG A 43 -2.76 -27.54 -62.30
C ARG A 43 -2.44 -28.57 -61.20
N ARG A 44 -1.99 -29.75 -61.62
CA ARG A 44 -1.89 -30.98 -60.81
C ARG A 44 -0.49 -31.26 -60.24
N ASP A 45 -0.49 -31.96 -59.10
CA ASP A 45 0.33 -33.11 -58.69
C ASP A 45 1.72 -33.35 -59.35
N ASP A 46 2.77 -33.53 -58.53
CA ASP A 46 3.26 -34.88 -58.14
C ASP A 46 4.59 -34.86 -57.35
N ARG A 47 4.77 -35.88 -56.49
CA ARG A 47 6.00 -36.49 -55.89
C ARG A 47 6.18 -36.43 -54.36
N ASP A 48 5.92 -37.57 -53.72
CA ASP A 48 6.93 -38.56 -53.25
C ASP A 48 8.17 -38.06 -52.48
N ASP A 49 8.68 -38.73 -51.42
CA ASP A 49 8.18 -39.85 -50.60
C ASP A 49 9.09 -39.98 -49.34
N ARG A 50 8.62 -40.66 -48.28
CA ARG A 50 9.36 -41.34 -47.18
C ARG A 50 10.74 -40.82 -46.68
N ASN A 51 10.84 -40.65 -45.35
CA ASN A 51 11.39 -41.74 -44.52
C ASN A 51 11.14 -41.60 -42.99
N ASP A 52 10.66 -42.69 -42.39
CA ASP A 52 10.81 -42.97 -40.97
C ASP A 52 12.27 -43.26 -40.60
N ARG A 53 12.67 -42.97 -39.34
CA ARG A 53 13.29 -43.99 -38.46
C ARG A 53 13.43 -43.50 -37.02
N LYS A 54 12.88 -44.31 -36.11
CA LYS A 54 13.30 -44.40 -34.71
C LYS A 54 14.66 -45.09 -34.63
N ASP A 55 15.45 -44.81 -33.60
CA ASP A 55 16.23 -45.87 -32.96
C ASP A 55 16.46 -45.54 -31.47
N ASP A 56 15.98 -46.42 -30.60
CA ASP A 56 16.40 -46.49 -29.21
C ASP A 56 17.82 -47.10 -29.15
N ARG A 57 18.67 -46.61 -28.24
CA ARG A 57 19.50 -47.55 -27.46
C ARG A 57 20.10 -47.02 -26.16
N ARG A 58 20.19 -47.95 -25.21
CA ARG A 58 20.53 -47.80 -23.79
C ARG A 58 21.61 -48.83 -23.46
N TYR A 59 22.80 -48.40 -23.02
CA TYR A 59 23.80 -49.27 -22.39
C TYR A 59 24.75 -48.40 -21.54
N LYS A 60 24.74 -48.48 -20.20
CA LYS A 60 25.38 -49.46 -19.29
C LYS A 60 26.92 -49.45 -19.29
N SER A 61 27.47 -48.80 -18.25
CA SER A 61 28.50 -49.26 -17.28
C SER A 61 29.76 -50.00 -17.79
N THR A 62 30.95 -49.47 -17.45
CA THR A 62 31.84 -50.05 -16.39
C THR A 62 32.99 -49.11 -16.03
N ARG A 63 33.68 -49.39 -14.91
CA ARG A 63 34.80 -48.62 -14.32
C ARG A 63 36.14 -48.97 -15.00
N HIS A 64 37.09 -48.04 -15.00
CA HIS A 64 38.39 -48.25 -14.34
C HIS A 64 39.08 -46.91 -14.03
N ASP A 65 40.17 -46.99 -13.27
CA ASP A 65 40.77 -45.92 -12.47
C ASP A 65 42.10 -45.39 -13.03
N ASP A 66 42.63 -44.39 -12.32
CA ASP A 66 44.03 -43.97 -12.19
C ASP A 66 44.64 -42.85 -13.09
N ASP A 67 45.37 -41.99 -12.36
CA ASP A 67 46.49 -41.07 -12.67
C ASP A 67 46.30 -39.62 -13.18
N GLU A 68 46.22 -38.71 -12.19
CA GLU A 68 47.13 -37.57 -11.90
C GLU A 68 47.03 -36.17 -12.60
N ASP A 69 47.52 -35.18 -11.82
CA ASP A 69 47.73 -33.73 -12.01
C ASP A 69 46.52 -32.79 -12.26
N GLU A 70 46.06 -32.05 -11.22
CA GLU A 70 46.55 -30.72 -10.74
C GLU A 70 45.97 -29.53 -11.52
N ASN A 71 45.58 -28.38 -10.95
CA ASN A 71 45.18 -27.91 -9.62
C ASN A 71 44.94 -26.39 -9.82
N ASP A 72 43.71 -25.87 -9.71
CA ASP A 72 43.51 -24.41 -9.64
C ASP A 72 42.23 -24.05 -8.86
N VAL A 73 42.39 -23.86 -7.54
CA VAL A 73 41.30 -23.55 -6.61
C VAL A 73 41.68 -22.35 -5.75
N LEU A 74 40.86 -21.30 -5.82
CA LEU A 74 41.03 -20.05 -5.09
C LEU A 74 40.76 -20.23 -3.57
N PRO A 75 41.45 -19.49 -2.68
CA PRO A 75 41.55 -19.83 -1.27
C PRO A 75 40.32 -19.44 -0.42
N GLN A 76 39.94 -20.36 0.47
CA GLN A 76 38.95 -20.21 1.56
C GLN A 76 39.66 -19.95 2.92
N PRO A 77 38.95 -19.50 3.98
CA PRO A 77 39.56 -18.74 5.08
C PRO A 77 40.37 -19.54 6.12
N PHE A 78 41.20 -18.77 6.83
CA PHE A 78 42.18 -19.12 7.86
C PHE A 78 41.73 -20.14 8.94
N ASP A 79 42.58 -21.15 9.17
CA ASP A 79 42.45 -22.12 10.26
C ASP A 79 43.24 -21.66 11.51
N ALA A 80 42.53 -21.41 12.60
CA ALA A 80 43.08 -20.90 13.86
C ALA A 80 43.93 -21.91 14.67
N ARG A 81 44.17 -23.13 14.15
CA ARG A 81 44.94 -24.19 14.85
C ARG A 81 46.42 -24.29 14.47
N LYS A 82 46.95 -23.39 13.61
CA LYS A 82 48.36 -23.42 13.13
C LYS A 82 49.24 -22.25 13.62
N LEU A 83 49.24 -21.95 14.92
CA LEU A 83 50.25 -21.06 15.54
C LEU A 83 51.11 -21.80 16.57
N ALA A 84 52.39 -22.00 16.23
CA ALA A 84 53.36 -22.68 17.09
C ALA A 84 53.92 -21.75 18.19
N PRO A 85 54.26 -22.26 19.38
CA PRO A 85 54.84 -21.45 20.45
C PRO A 85 56.28 -21.03 20.14
N ALA A 86 56.59 -19.75 20.34
CA ALA A 86 57.92 -19.20 20.10
C ALA A 86 58.98 -19.80 21.05
N LYS A 87 60.14 -20.16 20.50
CA LYS A 87 61.24 -20.80 21.25
C LYS A 87 61.90 -19.84 22.25
N ARG A 88 62.20 -20.35 23.45
CA ARG A 88 63.01 -19.68 24.48
C ARG A 88 64.49 -19.68 24.11
N THR A 89 65.16 -18.55 24.29
CA THR A 89 66.63 -18.44 24.38
C THR A 89 67.06 -18.18 25.83
N HIS A 90 68.06 -18.90 26.31
CA HIS A 90 68.46 -18.92 27.73
C HIS A 90 69.82 -18.24 27.99
N THR A 91 69.79 -17.18 28.82
CA THR A 91 70.80 -16.83 29.87
C THR A 91 72.24 -16.45 29.45
N PRO A 92 72.93 -15.61 30.25
CA PRO A 92 73.58 -16.10 31.47
C PRO A 92 73.17 -15.37 32.76
N THR A 93 73.45 -16.00 33.89
CA THR A 93 73.12 -15.55 35.25
C THR A 93 74.23 -14.72 35.90
N THR A 94 73.90 -13.60 36.54
CA THR A 94 74.74 -12.98 37.57
C THR A 94 73.91 -12.55 38.78
N SER A 95 74.43 -12.86 39.95
CA SER A 95 73.92 -12.63 41.31
C SER A 95 73.25 -11.29 41.61
N GLY A 96 72.08 -11.36 42.24
CA GLY A 96 71.76 -10.65 43.49
C GLY A 96 71.79 -9.11 43.52
N GLU A 97 70.64 -8.48 43.23
CA GLU A 97 70.08 -7.39 44.06
C GLU A 97 68.62 -7.08 43.63
N PRO A 98 67.68 -6.86 44.57
CA PRO A 98 66.32 -6.45 44.21
C PRO A 98 66.30 -4.99 43.77
N ARG A 99 66.09 -4.74 42.47
CA ARG A 99 65.88 -3.37 41.94
C ARG A 99 64.70 -2.71 42.65
N LYS A 100 65.00 -1.70 43.47
CA LYS A 100 64.00 -0.85 44.15
C LYS A 100 62.98 -0.34 43.13
N GLN A 101 61.70 -0.63 43.36
CA GLN A 101 60.61 0.00 42.61
C GLN A 101 60.77 1.53 42.71
N LYS A 102 60.81 2.22 41.57
CA LYS A 102 60.80 3.69 41.55
C LYS A 102 59.49 4.14 42.19
N ARG A 103 59.60 4.90 43.29
CA ARG A 103 58.44 5.57 43.92
C ARG A 103 57.68 6.36 42.84
N PRO A 104 56.34 6.30 42.80
CA PRO A 104 55.56 7.11 41.87
C PRO A 104 55.83 8.60 42.12
N GLY A 105 56.58 9.23 41.23
CA GLY A 105 56.82 10.67 41.29
C GLY A 105 55.54 11.45 41.02
N GLN A 106 55.40 12.62 41.64
CA GLN A 106 54.29 13.53 41.39
C GLN A 106 54.18 13.89 39.89
N ARG A 107 53.23 13.29 39.16
CA ARG A 107 52.50 13.89 38.02
C ARG A 107 51.49 12.92 37.41
N ALA A 108 50.32 12.84 38.04
CA ALA A 108 49.02 12.55 37.41
C ALA A 108 47.91 12.73 38.46
N ARG A 109 47.87 13.88 39.15
CA ARG A 109 46.63 14.29 39.83
C ARG A 109 45.68 14.75 38.73
N ILE A 110 44.99 13.79 38.12
CA ILE A 110 43.81 14.04 37.29
C ILE A 110 42.91 14.92 38.15
N THR A 111 42.71 16.16 37.71
CA THR A 111 41.91 17.15 38.44
C THR A 111 40.48 16.64 38.57
N ASP A 112 39.74 17.11 39.58
CA ASP A 112 38.34 16.69 39.73
C ASP A 112 37.51 17.10 38.50
N ALA A 113 37.87 18.20 37.82
CA ALA A 113 37.34 18.60 36.53
C ALA A 113 37.64 17.60 35.38
N GLU A 114 38.87 17.08 35.27
CA GLU A 114 39.19 16.03 34.29
C GLU A 114 38.47 14.70 34.59
N ARG A 115 38.29 14.36 35.88
CA ARG A 115 37.50 13.18 36.27
C ARG A 115 36.03 13.32 35.87
N GLU A 116 35.45 14.50 36.06
CA GLU A 116 34.09 14.83 35.65
C GLU A 116 33.95 14.72 34.12
N GLN A 117 34.89 15.27 33.35
CA GLN A 117 34.90 15.19 31.88
C GLN A 117 35.05 13.74 31.36
N ILE A 118 35.87 12.91 32.00
CA ILE A 118 36.00 11.49 31.64
C ILE A 118 34.67 10.74 31.90
N ARG A 119 34.03 11.00 33.04
CA ARG A 119 32.72 10.41 33.38
C ARG A 119 31.62 10.87 32.43
N GLN A 120 31.59 12.15 32.05
CA GLN A 120 30.63 12.68 31.08
C GLN A 120 30.82 12.02 29.70
N ARG A 121 32.06 11.86 29.21
CA ARG A 121 32.34 11.13 27.96
C ARG A 121 31.99 9.65 28.03
N GLN A 122 32.09 9.01 29.20
CA GLN A 122 31.61 7.62 29.37
C GLN A 122 30.09 7.56 29.28
N MET A 123 29.34 8.39 30.03
CA MET A 123 27.88 8.45 29.92
C MET A 123 27.39 8.81 28.52
N GLU A 124 28.09 9.70 27.81
CA GLU A 124 27.76 10.07 26.43
C GLU A 124 27.96 8.89 25.46
N ARG A 125 29.07 8.15 25.60
CA ARG A 125 29.32 6.93 24.83
C ARG A 125 28.33 5.81 25.16
N GLU A 126 28.00 5.60 26.43
CA GLU A 126 27.01 4.61 26.86
C GLU A 126 25.63 4.96 26.31
N ARG A 127 25.22 6.23 26.40
CA ARG A 127 23.96 6.73 25.82
C ARG A 127 23.93 6.64 24.30
N GLN A 128 25.06 6.85 23.62
CA GLN A 128 25.17 6.67 22.18
C GLN A 128 25.10 5.19 21.81
N ALA A 129 25.86 4.32 22.46
CA ALA A 129 25.83 2.87 22.24
C ALA A 129 24.45 2.27 22.54
N GLN A 130 23.75 2.76 23.56
CA GLN A 130 22.37 2.35 23.85
C GLN A 130 21.40 2.79 22.75
N ARG A 131 21.50 4.03 22.24
CA ARG A 131 20.72 4.50 21.08
C ARG A 131 21.02 3.70 19.81
N GLU A 132 22.28 3.36 19.57
CA GLU A 132 22.69 2.53 18.44
C GLU A 132 22.15 1.10 18.57
N ALA A 133 22.19 0.49 19.76
CA ALA A 133 21.61 -0.82 20.02
C ALA A 133 20.07 -0.82 19.92
N GLU A 134 19.38 0.20 20.44
CA GLU A 134 17.93 0.37 20.30
C GLU A 134 17.54 0.55 18.82
N ALA A 135 18.31 1.32 18.05
CA ALA A 135 18.09 1.51 16.62
C ALA A 135 18.32 0.23 15.80
N VAL A 136 19.34 -0.57 16.13
CA VAL A 136 19.58 -1.89 15.49
C VAL A 136 18.43 -2.85 15.82
N ALA A 137 18.05 -2.98 17.09
CA ALA A 137 16.94 -3.85 17.49
C ALA A 137 15.60 -3.39 16.88
N GLU A 138 15.41 -2.10 16.63
CA GLU A 138 14.23 -1.61 15.90
C GLU A 138 14.31 -1.89 14.40
N ALA A 139 15.47 -1.76 13.77
CA ALA A 139 15.68 -2.17 12.38
C ALA A 139 15.40 -3.68 12.16
N GLU A 140 15.83 -4.54 13.08
CA GLU A 140 15.49 -5.97 13.05
C GLU A 140 13.98 -6.21 13.15
N ARG A 141 13.29 -5.51 14.08
CA ARG A 141 11.82 -5.56 14.19
C ARG A 141 11.11 -5.07 12.91
N ARG A 142 11.61 -4.02 12.26
CA ARG A 142 11.06 -3.49 10.99
C ARG A 142 11.23 -4.48 9.84
N ASN A 143 12.38 -5.15 9.74
CA ASN A 143 12.61 -6.18 8.73
C ASN A 143 11.59 -7.32 8.90
N THR A 144 11.38 -7.82 10.12
CA THR A 144 10.33 -8.82 10.37
C THR A 144 8.91 -8.35 10.02
N VAL A 145 8.58 -7.06 10.19
CA VAL A 145 7.26 -6.53 9.76
C VAL A 145 7.15 -6.50 8.23
N ASN A 146 8.17 -5.98 7.54
CA ASN A 146 8.25 -5.99 6.07
C ASN A 146 8.14 -7.43 5.51
N ASP A 147 8.84 -8.39 6.12
CA ASP A 147 8.82 -9.80 5.72
C ASP A 147 7.45 -10.44 5.96
N VAL A 148 6.74 -10.08 7.04
CA VAL A 148 5.34 -10.52 7.27
C VAL A 148 4.41 -9.99 6.18
N VAL A 149 4.51 -8.71 5.79
CA VAL A 149 3.71 -8.14 4.69
C VAL A 149 3.98 -8.88 3.37
N ARG A 150 5.27 -9.08 3.04
CA ARG A 150 5.69 -9.81 1.84
C ARG A 150 5.20 -11.27 1.85
N ALA A 151 5.38 -11.98 2.97
CA ALA A 151 4.93 -13.34 3.15
C ALA A 151 3.41 -13.46 3.02
N HIS A 152 2.64 -12.51 3.57
CA HIS A 152 1.19 -12.47 3.42
C HIS A 152 0.78 -12.37 1.95
N TYR A 153 1.30 -11.39 1.20
CA TYR A 153 0.98 -11.25 -0.23
C TYR A 153 1.42 -12.47 -1.06
N ASN A 154 2.53 -13.10 -0.72
CA ASN A 154 2.96 -14.37 -1.33
C ASN A 154 2.00 -15.53 -1.01
N ALA A 155 1.48 -15.60 0.22
CA ALA A 155 0.59 -16.66 0.69
C ALA A 155 -0.87 -16.56 0.18
N VAL A 156 -1.40 -15.35 -0.06
CA VAL A 156 -2.79 -15.16 -0.53
C VAL A 156 -3.04 -15.92 -1.84
N PRO A 157 -3.89 -16.97 -1.85
CA PRO A 157 -4.08 -17.84 -3.01
C PRO A 157 -4.68 -17.09 -4.22
N GLU A 158 -4.21 -17.38 -5.44
CA GLU A 158 -4.86 -16.86 -6.63
C GLU A 158 -6.14 -17.62 -6.94
N ARG A 159 -7.27 -17.16 -6.37
CA ARG A 159 -8.60 -17.74 -6.60
C ARG A 159 -9.18 -17.46 -8.02
N GLY A 160 -8.37 -17.28 -9.06
CA GLY A 160 -8.83 -17.17 -10.46
C GLY A 160 -9.70 -15.92 -10.79
N ARG A 161 -10.11 -15.77 -12.05
CA ARG A 161 -10.96 -14.63 -12.48
C ARG A 161 -12.44 -14.88 -12.23
N ASP A 162 -12.90 -16.11 -12.42
CA ASP A 162 -14.33 -16.40 -12.50
C ASP A 162 -14.97 -16.47 -11.11
N TRP A 163 -14.33 -17.15 -10.16
CA TRP A 163 -14.68 -17.10 -8.72
C TRP A 163 -14.78 -15.67 -8.17
N ARG A 164 -13.88 -14.75 -8.56
CA ARG A 164 -13.94 -13.33 -8.17
C ARG A 164 -15.18 -12.60 -8.67
N LYS A 165 -15.93 -13.17 -9.62
CA LYS A 165 -17.19 -12.63 -10.15
C LYS A 165 -18.43 -13.38 -9.63
N THR A 166 -18.31 -14.67 -9.35
CA THR A 166 -19.42 -15.56 -8.97
C THR A 166 -19.55 -15.68 -7.47
N ASP A 167 -18.48 -16.16 -6.81
CA ASP A 167 -18.55 -16.74 -5.46
C ASP A 167 -17.88 -15.86 -4.38
N SER A 168 -17.13 -14.83 -4.78
CA SER A 168 -16.50 -13.88 -3.86
C SER A 168 -17.55 -13.06 -3.08
N ARG A 169 -17.47 -13.08 -1.74
CA ARG A 169 -18.34 -12.33 -0.82
C ARG A 169 -18.16 -10.81 -0.95
N ILE A 170 -16.99 -10.36 -1.44
CA ILE A 170 -16.66 -8.94 -1.67
C ILE A 170 -16.58 -8.57 -3.17
N LYS A 171 -17.40 -9.20 -4.02
CA LYS A 171 -17.38 -9.00 -5.49
C LYS A 171 -17.74 -7.60 -5.95
N GLY A 172 -18.63 -6.89 -5.24
CA GLY A 172 -19.02 -5.51 -5.53
C GLY A 172 -17.87 -4.56 -5.21
N LEU A 173 -17.26 -4.70 -4.03
CA LEU A 173 -16.06 -3.95 -3.61
C LEU A 173 -14.90 -4.16 -4.59
N ARG A 174 -14.62 -5.41 -4.98
CA ARG A 174 -13.58 -5.71 -5.99
C ARG A 174 -13.86 -5.06 -7.33
N SER A 175 -15.13 -5.01 -7.76
CA SER A 175 -15.54 -4.39 -9.02
C SER A 175 -15.41 -2.87 -8.96
N PHE A 176 -15.87 -2.27 -7.85
CA PHE A 176 -15.82 -0.83 -7.59
C PHE A 176 -14.38 -0.32 -7.48
N ASN A 177 -13.51 -0.94 -6.67
CA ASN A 177 -12.10 -0.56 -6.57
C ASN A 177 -11.36 -0.69 -7.91
N ASN A 178 -11.69 -1.71 -8.71
CA ASN A 178 -11.13 -1.83 -10.06
C ASN A 178 -11.66 -0.75 -11.02
N TRP A 179 -12.91 -0.32 -10.88
CA TRP A 179 -13.49 0.76 -11.68
C TRP A 179 -12.88 2.11 -11.31
N VAL A 180 -12.79 2.45 -10.02
CA VAL A 180 -12.10 3.67 -9.54
C VAL A 180 -10.68 3.73 -10.10
N LYS A 181 -9.88 2.65 -9.96
CA LYS A 181 -8.53 2.60 -10.57
C LYS A 181 -8.54 2.79 -12.08
N SER A 182 -9.57 2.29 -12.79
CA SER A 182 -9.71 2.50 -14.23
C SER A 182 -10.02 3.96 -14.57
N CYS A 183 -10.88 4.63 -13.79
CA CYS A 183 -11.17 6.06 -13.92
C CYS A 183 -9.91 6.89 -13.72
N ILE A 184 -9.15 6.67 -12.64
CA ILE A 184 -7.92 7.42 -12.37
C ILE A 184 -6.87 7.20 -13.47
N ILE A 185 -6.63 5.95 -13.89
CA ILE A 185 -5.69 5.66 -14.99
C ILE A 185 -6.16 6.32 -16.29
N GLN A 186 -7.42 6.17 -16.69
CA GLN A 186 -7.90 6.73 -17.97
C GLN A 186 -7.93 8.27 -17.96
N LYS A 187 -8.25 8.89 -16.82
CA LYS A 187 -8.35 10.34 -16.67
C LYS A 187 -7.00 11.05 -16.59
N PHE A 188 -6.00 10.43 -15.96
CA PHE A 188 -4.72 11.07 -15.66
C PHE A 188 -3.50 10.47 -16.37
N SER A 189 -3.63 9.36 -17.11
CA SER A 189 -2.52 8.86 -17.93
C SER A 189 -2.18 9.67 -19.19
N PRO A 190 -3.13 10.27 -19.94
CA PRO A 190 -2.81 10.91 -21.21
C PRO A 190 -2.02 12.22 -21.06
N ASP A 191 -1.08 12.51 -21.95
CA ASP A 191 -0.34 13.79 -21.99
C ASP A 191 -1.24 15.01 -22.28
N GLU A 192 -0.71 16.22 -22.09
CA GLU A 192 -1.50 17.47 -22.27
C GLU A 192 -1.97 17.69 -23.72
N ASP A 193 -1.24 17.13 -24.70
CA ASP A 193 -1.58 17.19 -26.12
C ASP A 193 -2.63 16.12 -26.52
N HIS A 194 -2.95 15.16 -25.63
CA HIS A 194 -3.91 14.11 -25.91
C HIS A 194 -5.34 14.65 -26.00
N SER A 195 -5.91 14.63 -27.21
CA SER A 195 -7.32 14.94 -27.42
C SER A 195 -8.16 13.66 -27.60
N PRO A 196 -9.20 13.42 -26.78
CA PRO A 196 -10.05 12.24 -26.91
C PRO A 196 -10.63 12.06 -28.31
N GLY A 197 -10.55 10.85 -28.85
CA GLY A 197 -10.92 10.53 -30.23
C GLY A 197 -9.89 10.92 -31.30
N ALA A 198 -8.71 11.43 -30.93
CA ALA A 198 -7.68 11.81 -31.91
C ALA A 198 -7.21 10.60 -32.75
N ARG A 199 -6.99 9.45 -32.10
CA ARG A 199 -6.58 8.20 -32.76
C ARG A 199 -7.63 7.72 -33.78
N GLU A 200 -8.92 7.78 -33.44
CA GLU A 200 -10.05 7.48 -34.32
C GLU A 200 -10.17 8.49 -35.48
N ARG A 201 -9.73 9.73 -35.29
CA ARG A 201 -9.65 10.79 -36.31
C ARG A 201 -8.34 10.74 -37.13
N GLY A 202 -7.45 9.78 -36.89
CA GLY A 202 -6.14 9.68 -37.56
C GLY A 202 -5.13 10.74 -37.12
N ILE A 203 -5.41 11.47 -36.05
CA ILE A 203 -4.50 12.42 -35.41
C ILE A 203 -3.76 11.66 -34.30
N SER A 204 -2.50 11.30 -34.53
CA SER A 204 -1.63 10.80 -33.48
C SER A 204 -0.61 11.87 -33.11
N SER A 205 -0.56 12.26 -31.83
CA SER A 205 0.76 12.49 -31.24
C SER A 205 1.49 11.14 -31.39
N ASN A 206 2.70 11.15 -31.95
CA ASN A 206 3.52 9.93 -32.02
C ASN A 206 4.09 9.54 -30.64
N ASN A 207 3.69 10.24 -29.59
CA ASN A 207 4.10 10.03 -28.22
C ASN A 207 3.28 8.89 -27.60
N GLN A 208 3.96 7.85 -27.15
CA GLN A 208 3.38 6.75 -26.39
C GLN A 208 3.83 6.89 -24.92
N LEU A 209 3.03 6.38 -23.99
CA LEU A 209 3.30 6.56 -22.56
C LEU A 209 4.40 5.62 -22.07
N LEU A 210 5.31 6.15 -21.27
CA LEU A 210 6.21 5.40 -20.41
C LEU A 210 5.64 5.38 -19.00
N VAL A 211 5.32 4.19 -18.48
CA VAL A 211 4.65 3.98 -17.19
C VAL A 211 5.54 3.22 -16.22
N LEU A 212 5.64 3.71 -14.99
CA LEU A 212 6.27 3.03 -13.86
C LEU A 212 5.20 2.73 -12.80
N ASP A 213 5.01 1.46 -12.45
CA ASP A 213 3.99 1.00 -11.51
C ASP A 213 4.67 0.41 -10.28
N ILE A 214 4.69 1.19 -9.19
CA ILE A 214 5.35 0.85 -7.93
C ILE A 214 4.32 0.18 -7.01
N GLY A 215 4.64 -1.01 -6.51
CA GLY A 215 3.68 -1.87 -5.83
C GLY A 215 2.70 -2.53 -6.82
N CYS A 216 3.19 -2.94 -8.00
CA CYS A 216 2.34 -3.50 -9.06
C CYS A 216 1.68 -4.84 -8.67
N GLY A 217 2.17 -5.47 -7.60
CA GLY A 217 1.71 -6.74 -7.07
C GLY A 217 1.65 -7.81 -8.16
N LYS A 218 0.57 -8.60 -8.13
CA LYS A 218 0.29 -9.69 -9.07
C LYS A 218 -0.14 -9.20 -10.47
N GLY A 219 0.23 -7.98 -10.87
CA GLY A 219 -0.15 -7.36 -12.16
C GLY A 219 -1.65 -7.08 -12.27
N GLY A 220 -2.25 -6.44 -11.26
CA GLY A 220 -3.69 -6.17 -11.21
C GLY A 220 -4.19 -5.15 -12.25
N ASP A 221 -3.30 -4.25 -12.68
CA ASP A 221 -3.64 -3.08 -13.49
C ASP A 221 -3.12 -3.14 -14.94
N LEU A 222 -2.37 -4.20 -15.32
CA LEU A 222 -1.91 -4.44 -16.70
C LEU A 222 -3.04 -4.33 -17.74
N GLY A 223 -4.22 -4.89 -17.43
CA GLY A 223 -5.38 -4.80 -18.30
C GLY A 223 -6.01 -3.42 -18.39
N LYS A 224 -5.76 -2.52 -17.42
CA LYS A 224 -6.20 -1.12 -17.44
C LYS A 224 -5.25 -0.28 -18.28
N TRP A 225 -3.94 -0.48 -18.13
CA TRP A 225 -2.91 0.13 -18.98
C TRP A 225 -3.06 -0.23 -20.46
N GLN A 226 -3.42 -1.47 -20.80
CA GLN A 226 -3.74 -1.85 -22.19
C GLN A 226 -4.99 -1.16 -22.75
N GLN A 227 -5.84 -0.62 -21.88
CA GLN A 227 -7.08 0.12 -22.20
C GLN A 227 -6.96 1.62 -21.90
N ALA A 228 -5.75 2.15 -21.68
CA ALA A 228 -5.53 3.58 -21.51
C ALA A 228 -5.88 4.33 -22.82
N PRO A 229 -6.36 5.60 -22.76
CA PRO A 229 -6.77 6.34 -23.96
C PRO A 229 -5.58 6.62 -24.89
N GLN A 230 -4.42 6.93 -24.30
CA GLN A 230 -3.15 6.99 -24.99
C GLN A 230 -2.43 5.64 -24.92
N PRO A 231 -1.81 5.15 -26.01
CA PRO A 231 -1.09 3.88 -25.99
C PRO A 231 0.13 3.94 -25.07
N VAL A 232 0.33 2.89 -24.28
CA VAL A 232 1.58 2.67 -23.53
C VAL A 232 2.62 2.04 -24.48
N GLU A 233 3.86 2.53 -24.42
CA GLU A 233 5.02 1.91 -25.08
C GLU A 233 5.71 0.94 -24.12
N LEU A 234 6.03 1.44 -22.92
CA LEU A 234 6.76 0.73 -21.88
C LEU A 234 6.01 0.78 -20.55
N TYR A 235 5.89 -0.37 -19.91
CA TYR A 235 5.44 -0.54 -18.53
C TYR A 235 6.56 -1.17 -17.71
N VAL A 236 6.95 -0.53 -16.60
CA VAL A 236 7.90 -1.09 -15.63
C VAL A 236 7.15 -1.35 -14.33
N GLY A 237 6.95 -2.62 -13.97
CA GLY A 237 6.35 -3.02 -12.69
C GLY A 237 7.42 -3.31 -11.64
N LEU A 238 7.33 -2.65 -10.48
CA LEU A 238 8.19 -2.90 -9.32
C LEU A 238 7.34 -3.38 -8.14
N ASP A 239 7.85 -4.36 -7.38
CA ASP A 239 7.22 -4.83 -6.14
C ASP A 239 8.26 -5.52 -5.23
N PRO A 240 8.20 -5.41 -3.90
CA PRO A 240 9.10 -6.14 -3.00
C PRO A 240 8.83 -7.66 -2.96
N ALA A 241 7.65 -8.13 -3.41
CA ALA A 241 7.28 -9.53 -3.40
C ALA A 241 7.61 -10.23 -4.73
N ASP A 242 8.58 -11.16 -4.68
CA ASP A 242 9.04 -11.98 -5.78
C ASP A 242 7.95 -12.84 -6.43
N VAL A 243 7.14 -13.54 -5.63
CA VAL A 243 6.03 -14.38 -6.16
C VAL A 243 4.97 -13.51 -6.84
N SER A 244 4.73 -12.30 -6.33
CA SER A 244 3.84 -11.33 -6.99
C SER A 244 4.37 -10.90 -8.36
N ILE A 245 5.68 -10.62 -8.46
CA ILE A 245 6.36 -10.28 -9.72
C ILE A 245 6.31 -11.43 -10.74
N ASP A 246 6.50 -12.68 -10.32
CA ASP A 246 6.37 -13.83 -11.23
C ASP A 246 4.93 -14.01 -11.74
N GLN A 247 3.93 -13.89 -10.87
CA GLN A 247 2.52 -13.90 -11.27
C GLN A 247 2.17 -12.74 -12.22
N ALA A 248 2.76 -11.56 -12.03
CA ALA A 248 2.59 -10.42 -12.94
C ALA A 248 3.19 -10.70 -14.33
N ARG A 249 4.39 -11.29 -14.39
CA ARG A 249 5.04 -11.73 -15.65
C ARG A 249 4.17 -12.74 -16.40
N ASP A 250 3.65 -13.76 -15.71
CA ASP A 250 2.83 -14.80 -16.34
C ASP A 250 1.46 -14.31 -16.78
N ARG A 251 0.87 -13.36 -16.05
CA ARG A 251 -0.34 -12.65 -16.48
C ARG A 251 -0.09 -11.82 -17.74
N TYR A 252 1.04 -11.10 -17.81
CA TYR A 252 1.43 -10.34 -19.00
C TYR A 252 1.71 -11.26 -20.21
N ARG A 253 2.46 -12.36 -20.03
CA ARG A 253 2.67 -13.41 -21.05
C ARG A 253 1.35 -13.98 -21.56
N SER A 254 0.38 -14.21 -20.65
CA SER A 254 -0.96 -14.68 -21.00
C SER A 254 -1.76 -13.66 -21.81
N MET A 255 -1.56 -12.35 -21.60
CA MET A 255 -2.12 -11.29 -22.44
C MET A 255 -1.47 -11.30 -23.83
N ALA A 256 -0.14 -11.43 -23.91
CA ALA A 256 0.60 -11.51 -25.18
C ALA A 256 0.17 -12.71 -26.04
N ALA A 257 0.07 -13.90 -25.44
CA ALA A 257 -0.35 -15.12 -26.13
C ALA A 257 -1.76 -15.01 -26.75
N ARG A 258 -2.68 -14.33 -26.06
CA ARG A 258 -4.04 -14.06 -26.56
C ARG A 258 -4.09 -13.03 -27.69
N GLY A 259 -3.10 -12.13 -27.77
CA GLY A 259 -2.96 -11.16 -28.87
C GLY A 259 -2.39 -11.76 -30.15
N GLY A 260 -1.69 -12.90 -30.07
CA GLY A 260 -0.97 -13.51 -31.20
C GLY A 260 -1.77 -14.50 -32.05
N HIS A 261 -2.93 -14.98 -31.59
CA HIS A 261 -3.80 -15.88 -32.38
C HIS A 261 -5.08 -15.19 -32.80
N GLY A 262 -5.25 -15.00 -34.10
CA GLY A 262 -6.54 -14.67 -34.70
C GLY A 262 -7.53 -15.81 -34.42
N GLY A 263 -8.41 -15.61 -33.43
CA GLY A 263 -9.37 -16.60 -32.99
C GLY A 263 -10.28 -17.04 -34.13
N ARG A 264 -10.09 -18.27 -34.61
CA ARG A 264 -10.93 -18.91 -35.65
C ARG A 264 -12.26 -19.38 -35.03
N GLY A 265 -13.02 -18.44 -34.46
CA GLY A 265 -14.19 -18.73 -33.62
C GLY A 265 -14.97 -17.46 -33.25
N GLY A 266 -15.68 -16.88 -34.23
CA GLY A 266 -16.50 -15.69 -34.01
C GLY A 266 -17.09 -15.13 -35.31
N ARG A 267 -18.18 -15.74 -35.82
CA ARG A 267 -18.95 -15.16 -36.93
C ARG A 267 -19.74 -13.94 -36.42
N GLY A 268 -19.23 -12.74 -36.68
CA GLY A 268 -19.98 -11.49 -36.53
C GLY A 268 -19.30 -10.47 -35.59
N GLY A 269 -18.63 -9.49 -36.18
CA GLY A 269 -18.03 -8.36 -35.44
C GLY A 269 -16.94 -7.68 -36.27
N TYR A 270 -17.09 -6.37 -36.50
CA TYR A 270 -16.17 -5.59 -37.35
C TYR A 270 -14.72 -5.61 -36.84
N ASN A 271 -13.76 -5.58 -37.78
CA ASN A 271 -12.31 -5.58 -37.56
C ASN A 271 -11.81 -4.41 -36.67
N ARG A 272 -11.94 -4.51 -35.35
CA ARG A 272 -11.06 -3.79 -34.42
C ARG A 272 -9.83 -4.65 -34.16
N ARG A 273 -8.77 -4.43 -34.93
CA ARG A 273 -7.44 -4.98 -34.61
C ARG A 273 -7.06 -4.45 -33.24
N GLN A 274 -6.85 -5.34 -32.27
CA GLN A 274 -6.45 -4.93 -30.92
C GLN A 274 -5.18 -4.07 -31.01
N PRO A 275 -5.03 -3.02 -30.17
CA PRO A 275 -3.77 -2.30 -30.08
C PRO A 275 -2.64 -3.30 -29.79
N PRO A 276 -1.42 -3.06 -30.30
CA PRO A 276 -0.26 -3.85 -29.87
C PRO A 276 -0.16 -3.79 -28.34
N LEU A 277 0.33 -4.88 -27.75
CA LEU A 277 0.64 -4.92 -26.32
C LEU A 277 1.91 -4.09 -26.08
N PHE A 278 1.89 -3.25 -25.05
CA PHE A 278 3.07 -2.52 -24.58
C PHE A 278 4.21 -3.45 -24.18
N GLU A 279 5.47 -3.02 -24.25
CA GLU A 279 6.59 -3.74 -23.65
C GLU A 279 6.47 -3.70 -22.13
N ALA A 280 6.68 -4.83 -21.43
CA ALA A 280 6.68 -4.87 -19.97
C ALA A 280 7.97 -5.43 -19.38
N ARG A 281 8.48 -4.76 -18.35
CA ARG A 281 9.61 -5.19 -17.51
C ARG A 281 9.13 -5.31 -16.06
N PHE A 282 9.58 -6.34 -15.34
CA PHE A 282 9.12 -6.61 -13.96
C PHE A 282 10.30 -6.97 -13.05
N HIS A 283 10.51 -6.18 -12.00
CA HIS A 283 11.66 -6.28 -11.09
C HIS A 283 11.21 -6.39 -9.63
N VAL A 284 11.91 -7.24 -8.87
CA VAL A 284 11.74 -7.33 -7.42
C VAL A 284 12.58 -6.23 -6.78
N LYS A 285 11.95 -5.31 -6.02
CA LYS A 285 12.64 -4.14 -5.45
C LYS A 285 11.86 -3.55 -4.27
N ASP A 286 12.55 -3.29 -3.14
CA ASP A 286 12.02 -2.37 -2.13
C ASP A 286 12.06 -0.94 -2.66
N CYS A 287 10.88 -0.37 -2.90
CA CYS A 287 10.74 0.99 -3.45
C CYS A 287 10.57 2.07 -2.35
N TYR A 288 10.65 1.67 -1.08
CA TYR A 288 10.50 2.54 0.10
C TYR A 288 11.83 2.73 0.82
N GLY A 289 12.60 1.67 1.03
CA GLY A 289 13.91 1.72 1.70
C GLY A 289 15.09 2.04 0.79
N GLU A 290 15.01 1.68 -0.50
CA GLU A 290 16.13 1.75 -1.44
C GLU A 290 15.89 2.75 -2.58
N SER A 291 16.97 3.15 -3.27
CA SER A 291 16.84 3.86 -4.56
C SER A 291 16.48 2.87 -5.66
N ILE A 292 15.55 3.25 -6.55
CA ILE A 292 15.22 2.49 -7.78
C ILE A 292 16.11 2.87 -8.98
N GLU A 293 17.03 3.83 -8.80
CA GLU A 293 17.98 4.29 -9.82
C GLU A 293 18.99 3.19 -10.24
N ASP A 294 19.15 2.13 -9.44
CA ASP A 294 20.01 1.00 -9.77
C ASP A 294 19.47 0.11 -10.89
N ILE A 295 18.17 0.20 -11.20
CA ILE A 295 17.53 -0.60 -12.24
C ILE A 295 17.82 -0.03 -13.64
N ASP A 296 18.50 -0.81 -14.48
CA ASP A 296 18.96 -0.37 -15.81
C ASP A 296 17.87 0.25 -16.70
N ILE A 297 16.67 -0.31 -16.75
CA ILE A 297 15.58 0.25 -17.58
C ILE A 297 15.12 1.63 -17.09
N ILE A 298 15.16 1.87 -15.77
CA ILE A 298 14.81 3.16 -15.17
C ILE A 298 15.87 4.21 -15.52
N ARG A 299 17.16 3.84 -15.48
CA ARG A 299 18.26 4.69 -15.94
C ARG A 299 18.18 5.00 -17.44
N GLN A 300 17.77 4.03 -18.25
CA GLN A 300 17.61 4.18 -19.70
C GLN A 300 16.46 5.12 -20.06
N VAL A 301 15.33 5.06 -19.35
CA VAL A 301 14.22 6.01 -19.50
C VAL A 301 14.66 7.41 -19.03
N GLY A 302 15.14 7.50 -17.78
CA GLY A 302 15.67 8.70 -17.16
C GLY A 302 15.34 8.75 -15.66
N PHE A 303 16.30 9.16 -14.84
CA PHE A 303 16.12 9.35 -13.40
C PHE A 303 16.88 10.58 -12.90
N ALA A 304 16.21 11.47 -12.18
CA ALA A 304 16.79 12.68 -11.60
C ALA A 304 17.33 12.41 -10.18
N SER A 305 18.62 12.02 -10.09
CA SER A 305 19.26 11.66 -8.81
C SER A 305 19.34 12.81 -7.77
N SER A 306 19.21 14.07 -8.22
CA SER A 306 19.34 15.27 -7.37
C SER A 306 18.22 16.29 -7.59
N GLN A 307 17.61 16.79 -6.50
CA GLN A 307 16.66 17.93 -6.48
C GLN A 307 17.22 19.22 -7.10
N ILE A 308 18.55 19.35 -7.19
CA ILE A 308 19.26 20.55 -7.67
C ILE A 308 19.48 20.50 -9.21
N GLY A 309 19.23 19.35 -9.85
CA GLY A 309 19.57 19.08 -11.26
C GLY A 309 18.61 19.65 -12.32
N GLY A 310 17.74 20.61 -11.95
CA GLY A 310 16.69 21.14 -12.81
C GLY A 310 15.59 20.12 -13.17
N PRO A 311 14.56 20.52 -13.93
CA PRO A 311 13.53 19.61 -14.39
C PRO A 311 14.11 18.61 -15.40
N SER A 312 14.02 17.32 -15.10
CA SER A 312 14.40 16.29 -16.06
C SER A 312 13.38 16.24 -17.19
N HIS A 313 13.83 16.53 -18.42
CA HIS A 313 13.04 16.34 -19.64
C HIS A 313 12.90 14.85 -20.04
N ARG A 314 13.60 13.95 -19.34
CA ARG A 314 13.56 12.50 -19.52
C ARG A 314 13.04 11.83 -18.26
N GLY A 315 12.34 10.72 -18.40
CA GLY A 315 11.64 10.06 -17.29
C GLY A 315 10.31 9.49 -17.77
N PHE A 316 9.59 8.88 -16.84
CA PHE A 316 8.26 8.31 -17.07
C PHE A 316 7.20 9.43 -17.17
N ASP A 317 6.20 9.20 -18.02
CA ASP A 317 4.99 10.04 -18.12
C ASP A 317 4.10 9.89 -16.88
N VAL A 318 4.02 8.67 -16.36
CA VAL A 318 3.15 8.33 -15.23
C VAL A 318 3.88 7.42 -14.26
N VAL A 319 3.81 7.75 -12.97
CA VAL A 319 4.13 6.84 -11.87
C VAL A 319 2.82 6.50 -11.15
N SER A 320 2.53 5.21 -10.97
CA SER A 320 1.37 4.75 -10.20
C SER A 320 1.78 4.07 -8.88
N MET A 321 1.00 4.35 -7.82
CA MET A 321 1.08 3.68 -6.52
C MET A 321 -0.32 3.34 -6.01
N MET A 322 -0.82 2.17 -6.38
CA MET A 322 -2.20 1.74 -6.13
C MET A 322 -2.28 0.85 -4.89
N PHE A 323 -2.76 1.40 -3.76
CA PHE A 323 -2.91 0.69 -2.47
C PHE A 323 -1.58 0.19 -1.88
N CYS A 324 -0.48 0.91 -2.08
CA CYS A 324 0.85 0.51 -1.60
C CYS A 324 1.65 1.65 -0.93
N MET A 325 1.19 2.90 -0.99
CA MET A 325 1.97 4.05 -0.52
C MET A 325 2.04 4.16 1.00
N HIS A 326 0.99 3.69 1.71
CA HIS A 326 0.90 3.74 3.16
C HIS A 326 1.99 2.91 3.87
N TYR A 327 2.53 1.86 3.24
CA TYR A 327 3.65 1.10 3.79
C TYR A 327 4.94 1.94 3.97
N ALA A 328 5.08 3.05 3.22
CA ALA A 328 6.20 3.97 3.37
C ALA A 328 6.13 4.81 4.66
N PHE A 329 4.92 5.03 5.21
CA PHE A 329 4.68 5.93 6.33
C PHE A 329 5.04 5.33 7.70
N GLU A 330 5.68 4.15 7.72
CA GLU A 330 6.37 3.63 8.91
C GLU A 330 7.40 4.62 9.46
N THR A 331 8.17 5.29 8.58
CA THR A 331 9.18 6.27 8.97
C THR A 331 9.28 7.42 7.98
N GLU A 332 9.71 8.60 8.46
CA GLU A 332 10.02 9.74 7.58
C GLU A 332 11.05 9.37 6.50
N ALA A 333 12.06 8.57 6.84
CA ALA A 333 13.10 8.14 5.90
C ALA A 333 12.53 7.33 4.74
N LYS A 334 11.67 6.33 5.01
CA LYS A 334 10.98 5.55 3.97
C LYS A 334 10.05 6.43 3.12
N ALA A 335 9.25 7.31 3.74
CA ALA A 335 8.36 8.22 3.02
C ALA A 335 9.13 9.18 2.09
N ARG A 336 10.25 9.75 2.54
CA ARG A 336 11.13 10.62 1.74
C ARG A 336 11.86 9.87 0.63
N GLN A 337 12.34 8.64 0.88
CA GLN A 337 13.01 7.83 -0.13
C GLN A 337 12.02 7.33 -1.20
N MET A 338 10.79 6.97 -0.82
CA MET A 338 9.68 6.73 -1.76
C MET A 338 9.39 7.95 -2.64
N LEU A 339 9.24 9.15 -2.04
CA LEU A 339 9.03 10.38 -2.82
C LEU A 339 10.21 10.70 -3.74
N LYS A 340 11.45 10.46 -3.31
CA LYS A 340 12.64 10.57 -4.16
C LYS A 340 12.58 9.61 -5.36
N ASN A 341 12.14 8.37 -5.16
CA ASN A 341 11.97 7.39 -6.22
C ASN A 341 10.90 7.83 -7.24
N VAL A 342 9.72 8.23 -6.77
CA VAL A 342 8.61 8.73 -7.61
C VAL A 342 9.03 9.98 -8.39
N ALA A 343 9.50 11.01 -7.68
CA ALA A 343 9.77 12.32 -8.26
C ALA A 343 11.09 12.40 -9.04
N GLY A 344 11.98 11.43 -8.82
CA GLY A 344 13.19 11.22 -9.63
C GLY A 344 12.90 10.48 -10.94
N ALA A 345 11.95 9.53 -10.93
CA ALA A 345 11.55 8.80 -12.14
C ALA A 345 10.65 9.62 -13.09
N LEU A 346 9.87 10.57 -12.56
CA LEU A 346 8.99 11.42 -13.37
C LEU A 346 9.75 12.46 -14.19
N LYS A 347 9.39 12.58 -15.47
CA LYS A 347 9.75 13.76 -16.28
C LYS A 347 8.91 14.98 -15.87
N LYS A 348 9.35 16.19 -16.21
CA LYS A 348 8.51 17.39 -16.09
C LYS A 348 7.21 17.23 -16.91
N GLY A 349 6.08 17.57 -16.29
CA GLY A 349 4.74 17.34 -16.82
C GLY A 349 4.21 15.92 -16.61
N GLY A 350 5.02 15.02 -16.04
CA GLY A 350 4.59 13.68 -15.65
C GLY A 350 3.67 13.72 -14.43
N ARG A 351 2.92 12.63 -14.22
CA ARG A 351 1.87 12.55 -13.20
C ARG A 351 2.09 11.40 -12.22
N PHE A 352 1.94 11.68 -10.94
CA PHE A 352 1.97 10.70 -9.87
C PHE A 352 0.53 10.40 -9.43
N ILE A 353 0.04 9.19 -9.71
CA ILE A 353 -1.32 8.77 -9.39
C ILE A 353 -1.35 7.66 -8.34
N GLY A 354 -2.36 7.65 -7.49
CA GLY A 354 -2.47 6.60 -6.48
C GLY A 354 -3.82 6.51 -5.79
N CYS A 355 -3.93 5.48 -4.95
CA CYS A 355 -5.07 5.25 -4.06
C CYS A 355 -4.55 4.82 -2.69
N ILE A 356 -5.05 5.45 -1.62
CA ILE A 356 -4.59 5.23 -0.24
C ILE A 356 -5.76 5.29 0.76
N PRO A 357 -5.62 4.66 1.94
CA PRO A 357 -6.48 4.90 3.10
C PRO A 357 -6.62 6.40 3.40
N ASN A 358 -7.82 6.84 3.72
CA ASN A 358 -8.13 8.23 4.03
C ASN A 358 -7.79 8.55 5.50
N SER A 359 -6.82 9.45 5.73
CA SER A 359 -6.49 9.91 7.08
C SER A 359 -7.68 10.52 7.80
N ASP A 360 -8.57 11.21 7.09
CA ASP A 360 -9.63 12.00 7.71
C ASP A 360 -10.73 11.08 8.26
N VAL A 361 -11.00 9.96 7.57
CA VAL A 361 -11.86 8.88 8.06
C VAL A 361 -11.23 8.20 9.27
N ILE A 362 -9.92 7.91 9.22
CA ILE A 362 -9.18 7.32 10.34
C ILE A 362 -9.21 8.25 11.58
N SER A 363 -8.91 9.54 11.41
CA SER A 363 -8.97 10.55 12.47
C SER A 363 -10.37 10.67 13.07
N ALA A 364 -11.41 10.75 12.24
CA ALA A 364 -12.79 10.84 12.72
C ALA A 364 -13.21 9.61 13.56
N ARG A 365 -12.83 8.39 13.12
CA ARG A 365 -13.09 7.15 13.87
C ARG A 365 -12.29 7.08 15.17
N VAL A 366 -11.05 7.57 15.18
CA VAL A 366 -10.23 7.68 16.39
C VAL A 366 -10.81 8.69 17.39
N GLU A 367 -11.26 9.85 16.92
CA GLU A 367 -11.95 10.83 17.77
C GLU A 367 -13.25 10.25 18.37
N GLU A 368 -14.08 9.60 17.55
CA GLU A 368 -15.32 8.92 17.98
C GLU A 368 -15.04 7.89 19.08
N PHE A 369 -14.02 7.04 18.86
CA PHE A 369 -13.56 6.04 19.81
C PHE A 369 -13.09 6.67 21.15
N ASN A 370 -12.25 7.70 21.08
CA ASN A 370 -11.68 8.35 22.26
C ASN A 370 -12.73 9.12 23.08
N LYS A 371 -13.70 9.77 22.42
CA LYS A 371 -14.86 10.42 23.08
C LYS A 371 -15.68 9.39 23.85
N ARG A 372 -16.03 8.27 23.21
CA ARG A 372 -16.76 7.15 23.84
C ARG A 372 -16.00 6.57 25.04
N LEU A 373 -14.67 6.46 24.97
CA LEU A 373 -13.87 6.01 26.12
C LEU A 373 -13.87 7.00 27.28
N ALA A 374 -13.74 8.30 27.01
CA ALA A 374 -13.80 9.32 28.05
C ALA A 374 -15.18 9.34 28.74
N GLU A 375 -16.27 9.17 27.99
CA GLU A 375 -17.63 9.03 28.53
C GLU A 375 -17.78 7.78 29.41
N GLN A 376 -17.24 6.63 28.98
CA GLN A 376 -17.25 5.39 29.77
C GLN A 376 -16.38 5.47 31.04
N GLN A 377 -15.25 6.18 31.00
CA GLN A 377 -14.41 6.43 32.17
C GLN A 377 -15.14 7.33 33.17
N LYS A 378 -15.68 8.46 32.68
CA LYS A 378 -16.47 9.37 33.52
C LYS A 378 -17.68 8.69 34.16
N ALA A 379 -18.42 7.87 33.40
CA ALA A 379 -19.55 7.12 33.94
C ALA A 379 -19.15 6.12 35.04
N LYS A 380 -17.93 5.55 34.99
CA LYS A 380 -17.36 4.70 36.05
C LYS A 380 -16.92 5.52 37.26
N GLU A 381 -16.35 6.70 37.06
CA GLU A 381 -15.99 7.63 38.15
C GLU A 381 -17.22 8.15 38.89
N ASP A 382 -18.27 8.55 38.16
CA ASP A 382 -19.54 9.02 38.71
C ASP A 382 -20.27 7.88 39.49
N GLN A 383 -20.15 6.63 39.07
CA GLN A 383 -20.68 5.45 39.79
C GLN A 383 -19.82 5.02 41.00
N ALA A 384 -18.55 5.45 41.08
CA ALA A 384 -17.64 5.10 42.16
C ALA A 384 -17.69 6.08 43.34
N GLN A 385 -18.41 7.21 43.23
CA GLN A 385 -18.63 8.12 44.34
C GLN A 385 -19.71 7.59 45.28
N PRO A 386 -19.41 7.32 46.57
CA PRO A 386 -20.43 6.86 47.52
C PRO A 386 -21.42 7.98 47.81
N SER A 387 -22.71 7.65 47.76
CA SER A 387 -23.79 8.53 48.20
C SER A 387 -23.65 8.80 49.70
N VAL A 388 -23.19 10.00 50.06
CA VAL A 388 -23.32 10.51 51.43
C VAL A 388 -24.80 10.78 51.68
N GLU A 389 -25.46 9.87 52.39
CA GLU A 389 -26.80 10.11 52.92
C GLU A 389 -26.74 11.25 53.94
N THR A 390 -27.09 12.46 53.50
CA THR A 390 -27.38 13.57 54.41
C THR A 390 -28.80 13.40 54.93
N ASP A 391 -28.92 12.88 56.15
CA ASP A 391 -30.19 12.83 56.88
C ASP A 391 -30.79 14.25 57.01
N GLY A 392 -32.13 14.32 56.98
CA GLY A 392 -32.86 15.55 56.71
C GLY A 392 -32.93 16.51 57.89
N SER A 393 -32.66 17.80 57.63
CA SER A 393 -33.16 18.90 58.46
C SER A 393 -33.32 20.17 57.64
N THR A 394 -34.55 20.71 57.61
CA THR A 394 -34.94 21.88 56.81
C THR A 394 -34.39 23.20 57.39
N PRO A 395 -34.17 24.22 56.54
CA PRO A 395 -33.41 25.41 56.94
C PRO A 395 -34.26 26.42 57.73
N LYS A 396 -33.61 27.09 58.68
CA LYS A 396 -34.05 28.40 59.19
C LYS A 396 -32.90 29.40 59.29
N GLU A 397 -33.31 30.66 59.18
CA GLU A 397 -32.53 31.82 58.80
C GLU A 397 -31.47 32.34 59.79
N GLN A 398 -30.45 32.96 59.19
CA GLN A 398 -29.83 34.25 59.54
C GLN A 398 -28.86 34.40 60.74
N ASN A 399 -27.75 35.05 60.38
CA ASN A 399 -26.91 35.99 61.14
C ASN A 399 -26.04 35.49 62.30
N GLY A 400 -24.76 35.88 62.24
CA GLY A 400 -24.12 36.56 63.37
C GLY A 400 -22.90 35.91 64.01
N ASP A 401 -21.73 36.17 63.42
CA ASP A 401 -20.53 36.69 64.11
C ASP A 401 -19.71 35.82 65.12
N SER A 402 -18.43 36.22 65.20
CA SER A 402 -17.45 36.16 66.30
C SER A 402 -16.98 34.84 66.97
N THR A 403 -15.70 34.55 66.64
CA THR A 403 -14.55 34.31 67.56
C THR A 403 -14.31 32.97 68.28
N GLU A 404 -13.09 32.49 68.02
CA GLU A 404 -12.05 32.01 68.96
C GLU A 404 -12.12 30.65 69.70
N LYS A 405 -10.98 29.95 69.55
CA LYS A 405 -10.16 29.28 70.58
C LYS A 405 -10.40 27.80 70.98
N SER A 406 -9.41 27.01 70.52
CA SER A 406 -8.37 26.33 71.32
C SER A 406 -8.57 24.92 71.87
N SER A 407 -7.50 24.12 71.68
CA SER A 407 -6.98 23.03 72.55
C SER A 407 -7.86 21.78 72.75
N SER A 408 -7.32 20.58 73.00
CA SER A 408 -5.91 20.11 73.17
C SER A 408 -5.82 18.60 72.92
N ASP A 409 -4.58 18.10 72.89
CA ASP A 409 -4.13 16.70 73.03
C ASP A 409 -5.00 15.83 73.99
N GLN A 410 -5.08 14.50 73.89
CA GLN A 410 -3.97 13.56 74.17
C GLN A 410 -4.22 12.13 73.65
N ALA A 411 -3.14 11.33 73.58
CA ALA A 411 -3.15 9.90 73.29
C ALA A 411 -3.36 9.04 74.56
N GLU A 412 -3.66 7.73 74.42
CA GLU A 412 -2.77 6.66 74.94
C GLU A 412 -3.18 5.20 74.58
N ARG A 413 -2.15 4.41 74.24
CA ARG A 413 -1.81 3.00 74.58
C ARG A 413 -2.81 1.81 74.50
N LYS A 414 -2.34 0.80 73.75
CA LYS A 414 -2.59 -0.67 73.81
C LYS A 414 -2.60 -1.28 75.24
N PRO A 415 -3.27 -2.44 75.45
CA PRO A 415 -2.57 -3.74 75.37
C PRO A 415 -3.35 -4.95 74.77
N THR A 416 -2.59 -5.95 74.30
CA THR A 416 -2.93 -7.37 73.98
C THR A 416 -2.76 -8.26 75.26
N PRO A 417 -2.93 -9.62 75.34
CA PRO A 417 -2.86 -10.68 74.29
C PRO A 417 -3.74 -11.98 74.49
N GLN A 418 -3.41 -13.06 73.72
CA GLN A 418 -3.67 -14.52 73.91
C GLN A 418 -5.05 -15.14 73.52
N ASP A 419 -5.20 -16.41 73.11
CA ASP A 419 -4.30 -17.45 72.50
C ASP A 419 -5.14 -18.67 71.96
N GLY A 420 -4.54 -19.52 71.09
CA GLY A 420 -4.92 -20.94 70.78
C GLY A 420 -5.93 -21.23 69.65
N GLU A 421 -6.08 -22.44 69.07
CA GLU A 421 -5.19 -23.59 68.78
C GLU A 421 -5.95 -24.69 67.95
N GLY A 422 -5.27 -25.60 67.20
CA GLY A 422 -5.82 -26.81 66.50
C GLY A 422 -6.10 -26.66 64.98
N SER A 423 -5.53 -27.42 64.01
CA SER A 423 -5.59 -28.89 63.67
C SER A 423 -6.91 -29.30 62.96
N GLU A 424 -7.04 -30.15 61.92
CA GLU A 424 -6.26 -31.23 61.24
C GLU A 424 -6.54 -31.19 59.69
N GLU A 425 -5.62 -31.52 58.77
CA GLU A 425 -5.32 -32.81 58.06
C GLU A 425 -6.32 -33.28 56.95
N ALA A 426 -5.81 -33.99 55.90
CA ALA A 426 -6.44 -34.18 54.57
C ALA A 426 -7.06 -35.60 54.33
N PRO A 427 -7.67 -35.93 53.16
CA PRO A 427 -6.88 -36.42 52.00
C PRO A 427 -7.48 -36.20 50.56
N ARG A 428 -6.74 -36.64 49.51
CA ARG A 428 -7.22 -36.88 48.12
C ARG A 428 -7.92 -38.25 47.99
N PRO A 429 -8.78 -38.48 46.98
CA PRO A 429 -8.40 -39.18 45.72
C PRO A 429 -9.03 -38.53 44.45
N GLU A 430 -8.87 -38.91 43.17
CA GLU A 430 -7.92 -39.76 42.37
C GLU A 430 -8.02 -39.33 40.86
N GLU A 431 -7.59 -40.14 39.89
CA GLU A 431 -7.57 -39.86 38.43
C GLU A 431 -8.60 -40.72 37.64
N GLU A 432 -9.22 -40.18 36.57
CA GLU A 432 -9.78 -40.98 35.45
C GLU A 432 -9.59 -40.24 34.11
N GLU A 433 -9.03 -40.94 33.11
CA GLU A 433 -8.97 -40.52 31.70
C GLU A 433 -10.25 -40.91 30.95
N LYS A 434 -10.79 -40.06 30.07
CA LYS A 434 -11.71 -40.49 28.99
C LYS A 434 -11.49 -39.74 27.68
N GLU A 435 -11.67 -40.50 26.61
CA GLU A 435 -11.36 -40.15 25.22
C GLU A 435 -12.39 -39.22 24.55
N GLU A 436 -11.91 -38.66 23.43
CA GLU A 436 -12.58 -38.12 22.25
C GLU A 436 -14.11 -38.23 22.15
N GLY A 437 -14.73 -37.08 21.86
CA GLY A 437 -16.06 -36.98 21.28
C GLY A 437 -16.10 -35.83 20.28
N GLU A 438 -16.27 -36.16 19.00
CA GLU A 438 -16.55 -35.18 17.95
C GLU A 438 -17.86 -34.44 18.27
N LEU A 439 -17.87 -33.12 18.12
CA LEU A 439 -19.09 -32.31 18.17
C LEU A 439 -19.16 -31.44 16.92
N GLU A 440 -20.25 -31.61 16.18
CA GLU A 440 -20.55 -30.97 14.89
C GLU A 440 -20.50 -29.44 14.99
N GLU A 441 -20.03 -28.78 13.92
CA GLU A 441 -20.28 -27.36 13.67
C GLU A 441 -21.77 -27.14 13.43
N GLY A 442 -22.53 -26.93 14.51
CA GLY A 442 -23.91 -26.44 14.44
C GLY A 442 -23.93 -24.99 13.95
N GLU A 443 -24.65 -24.74 12.86
CA GLU A 443 -24.82 -23.42 12.24
C GLU A 443 -25.32 -22.39 13.27
N LEU A 444 -24.54 -21.33 13.50
CA LEU A 444 -24.98 -20.14 14.25
C LEU A 444 -25.42 -19.05 13.26
N GLU A 445 -26.72 -18.75 13.28
CA GLU A 445 -27.25 -17.61 12.51
C GLU A 445 -26.66 -16.27 12.99
N PRO A 446 -26.43 -15.30 12.08
CA PRO A 446 -25.77 -14.05 12.43
C PRO A 446 -26.74 -13.07 13.08
N THR A 447 -26.75 -13.00 14.41
CA THR A 447 -27.22 -11.81 15.12
C THR A 447 -26.18 -10.69 14.98
N SER A 448 -26.62 -9.52 14.52
CA SER A 448 -25.76 -8.40 14.10
C SER A 448 -25.17 -7.60 15.27
N GLU A 449 -24.59 -8.27 16.27
CA GLU A 449 -23.90 -7.62 17.39
C GLU A 449 -22.41 -7.55 17.12
N ALA A 450 -21.87 -6.33 17.03
CA ALA A 450 -20.46 -6.09 16.80
C ALA A 450 -19.64 -6.75 17.90
N LYS A 451 -18.78 -7.71 17.52
CA LYS A 451 -17.90 -8.45 18.44
C LYS A 451 -17.11 -7.44 19.29
N PRO A 452 -17.17 -7.52 20.63
CA PRO A 452 -16.55 -6.51 21.49
C PRO A 452 -15.03 -6.46 21.25
N PRO A 453 -14.41 -5.26 21.29
CA PRO A 453 -12.99 -5.11 21.02
C PRO A 453 -12.19 -5.94 22.04
N SER A 454 -11.21 -6.69 21.53
CA SER A 454 -10.42 -7.63 22.35
C SER A 454 -9.51 -6.94 23.39
N ASP A 455 -9.38 -5.62 23.31
CA ASP A 455 -8.91 -4.74 24.38
C ASP A 455 -9.75 -3.44 24.32
N PRO A 456 -10.47 -3.06 25.38
CA PRO A 456 -11.30 -1.86 25.37
C PRO A 456 -10.50 -0.56 25.21
N THR A 457 -9.18 -0.57 25.42
CA THR A 457 -8.32 0.62 25.29
C THR A 457 -7.82 0.86 23.86
N ILE A 458 -8.03 -0.09 22.93
CA ILE A 458 -7.51 -0.05 21.56
C ILE A 458 -8.60 0.39 20.58
N ALA A 459 -8.27 1.39 19.76
CA ALA A 459 -9.16 1.85 18.69
C ALA A 459 -9.35 0.76 17.61
N GLU A 460 -10.58 0.28 17.50
CA GLU A 460 -11.00 -0.78 16.58
C GLU A 460 -12.40 -0.46 16.02
N TRP A 461 -12.56 -0.58 14.69
CA TRP A 461 -13.84 -0.44 14.00
C TRP A 461 -13.86 -1.26 12.70
N GLY A 462 -15.06 -1.41 12.12
CA GLY A 462 -15.27 -2.15 10.89
C GLY A 462 -16.67 -2.72 10.79
N ASN A 463 -16.83 -3.68 9.90
CA ASN A 463 -18.03 -4.46 9.68
C ASN A 463 -17.67 -5.91 9.31
N ASP A 464 -18.63 -6.70 8.86
CA ASP A 464 -18.45 -8.13 8.50
C ASP A 464 -17.42 -8.42 7.40
N ILE A 465 -17.00 -7.40 6.63
CA ILE A 465 -16.05 -7.57 5.52
C ILE A 465 -14.70 -6.88 5.77
N TYR A 466 -14.63 -5.78 6.53
CA TYR A 466 -13.38 -5.07 6.81
C TYR A 466 -13.25 -4.72 8.29
N ARG A 467 -12.01 -4.68 8.80
CA ARG A 467 -11.69 -4.21 10.16
C ARG A 467 -10.39 -3.42 10.15
N VAL A 468 -10.39 -2.30 10.86
CA VAL A 468 -9.19 -1.52 11.22
C VAL A 468 -8.98 -1.65 12.71
N ARG A 469 -7.76 -1.97 13.13
CA ARG A 469 -7.39 -2.08 14.55
C ARG A 469 -6.01 -1.50 14.79
N PHE A 470 -5.89 -0.52 15.68
CA PHE A 470 -4.59 0.02 16.09
C PHE A 470 -3.79 -0.95 16.97
N ASN A 471 -2.47 -0.80 17.01
CA ASN A 471 -1.58 -1.62 17.83
C ASN A 471 -1.29 -1.01 19.22
N GLY A 472 -1.91 0.12 19.56
CA GLY A 472 -1.69 0.85 20.82
C GLY A 472 -2.56 2.12 20.92
N PRO A 473 -2.30 2.99 21.92
CA PRO A 473 -3.07 4.22 22.15
C PRO A 473 -3.02 5.18 20.96
N THR A 474 -4.14 5.81 20.64
CA THR A 474 -4.31 6.78 19.55
C THR A 474 -4.42 8.22 20.06
N PRO A 475 -4.13 9.25 19.23
CA PRO A 475 -4.24 10.65 19.66
C PRO A 475 -5.67 11.02 20.06
N ALA A 476 -5.84 11.63 21.24
CA ALA A 476 -7.16 12.01 21.77
C ALA A 476 -7.93 12.99 20.86
N ASP A 477 -7.20 13.84 20.13
CA ASP A 477 -7.71 14.82 19.16
C ASP A 477 -7.78 14.29 17.72
N GLY A 478 -7.44 13.01 17.49
CA GLY A 478 -7.35 12.42 16.15
C GLY A 478 -6.19 12.95 15.30
N ILE A 479 -5.30 13.80 15.82
CA ILE A 479 -4.20 14.41 15.06
C ILE A 479 -2.90 13.62 15.27
N PHE A 480 -2.53 12.85 14.24
CA PHE A 480 -1.34 12.00 14.22
C PHE A 480 -0.03 12.81 14.20
N ARG A 481 0.61 12.93 15.38
CA ARG A 481 1.89 13.66 15.59
C ARG A 481 2.91 12.77 16.33
N PRO A 482 4.12 12.51 15.77
CA PRO A 482 4.60 12.89 14.43
C PRO A 482 3.77 12.22 13.32
N PRO A 483 3.83 12.67 12.05
CA PRO A 483 2.97 12.16 10.98
C PRO A 483 3.39 10.79 10.40
N PHE A 484 4.19 10.01 11.14
CA PHE A 484 4.74 8.71 10.71
C PHE A 484 4.67 7.70 11.86
N GLY A 485 4.72 6.40 11.54
CA GLY A 485 4.82 5.31 12.51
C GLY A 485 3.50 4.89 13.17
N TRP A 486 2.37 5.52 12.82
CA TRP A 486 1.04 5.19 13.33
C TRP A 486 0.51 3.90 12.69
N LYS A 487 0.93 2.78 13.27
CA LYS A 487 0.61 1.43 12.80
C LYS A 487 -0.82 1.02 13.16
N TYR A 488 -1.52 0.44 12.19
CA TYR A 488 -2.76 -0.30 12.39
C TYR A 488 -2.72 -1.60 11.58
N ASN A 489 -3.41 -2.64 12.05
CA ASN A 489 -3.66 -3.84 11.27
C ASN A 489 -4.96 -3.64 10.45
N PHE A 490 -4.88 -3.88 9.14
CA PHE A 490 -6.02 -3.90 8.23
C PHE A 490 -6.43 -5.33 7.90
N PHE A 491 -7.72 -5.62 8.04
CA PHE A 491 -8.34 -6.86 7.63
C PHE A 491 -9.39 -6.56 6.55
N LEU A 492 -9.37 -7.33 5.47
CA LEU A 492 -10.38 -7.31 4.42
C LEU A 492 -10.63 -8.74 3.93
N HIS A 493 -11.83 -9.23 4.18
CA HIS A 493 -12.27 -10.59 3.91
C HIS A 493 -11.90 -11.05 2.47
N GLU A 494 -11.29 -12.22 2.34
CA GLU A 494 -10.78 -12.79 1.08
C GLU A 494 -9.69 -11.99 0.32
N ALA A 495 -9.15 -10.92 0.90
CA ALA A 495 -8.15 -10.07 0.22
C ALA A 495 -6.88 -9.88 1.06
N VAL A 496 -7.05 -9.57 2.35
CA VAL A 496 -5.98 -9.17 3.27
C VAL A 496 -6.34 -9.66 4.68
N GLU A 497 -5.45 -10.40 5.33
CA GLU A 497 -5.66 -10.91 6.71
C GLU A 497 -4.67 -10.24 7.66
N GLU A 498 -5.14 -9.24 8.41
CA GLU A 498 -4.40 -8.49 9.44
C GLU A 498 -3.02 -7.96 9.01
N VAL A 499 -2.93 -7.40 7.79
CA VAL A 499 -1.69 -6.79 7.30
C VAL A 499 -1.45 -5.46 8.02
N PRO A 500 -0.22 -5.20 8.49
CA PRO A 500 0.13 -3.92 9.08
C PRO A 500 0.27 -2.82 8.02
N GLU A 501 -0.53 -1.78 8.17
CA GLU A 501 -0.49 -0.52 7.41
C GLU A 501 -0.14 0.65 8.35
N TYR A 502 0.13 1.82 7.78
CA TYR A 502 0.44 3.03 8.54
C TYR A 502 -0.46 4.19 8.10
N VAL A 503 -0.91 5.01 9.05
CA VAL A 503 -1.69 6.21 8.73
C VAL A 503 -0.85 7.17 7.89
N VAL A 504 -1.47 7.76 6.87
CA VAL A 504 -0.87 8.76 5.97
C VAL A 504 -1.60 10.09 6.18
N PRO A 505 -1.19 10.95 7.14
CA PRO A 505 -1.87 12.22 7.36
C PRO A 505 -1.78 13.10 6.10
N TRP A 506 -2.92 13.35 5.44
CA TRP A 506 -2.97 13.86 4.08
C TRP A 506 -2.17 15.17 3.89
N GLU A 507 -2.36 16.15 4.78
CA GLU A 507 -1.66 17.43 4.70
C GLU A 507 -0.14 17.32 4.93
N ALA A 508 0.30 16.35 5.75
CA ALA A 508 1.73 16.08 5.91
C ALA A 508 2.31 15.42 4.64
N PHE A 509 1.58 14.49 4.03
CA PHE A 509 1.97 13.90 2.75
C PHE A 509 2.01 14.93 1.61
N ARG A 510 1.01 15.82 1.51
CA ARG A 510 0.99 16.91 0.52
C ARG A 510 2.20 17.84 0.69
N ALA A 511 2.48 18.29 1.91
CA ALA A 511 3.64 19.13 2.19
C ALA A 511 4.98 18.42 1.88
N LEU A 512 5.10 17.13 2.18
CA LEU A 512 6.27 16.34 1.79
C LEU A 512 6.40 16.20 0.27
N ALA A 513 5.31 16.08 -0.48
CA ALA A 513 5.35 15.97 -1.94
C ALA A 513 5.83 17.28 -2.61
N GLU A 514 5.48 18.44 -2.04
CA GLU A 514 5.92 19.76 -2.50
C GLU A 514 7.46 19.91 -2.46
N ASP A 515 8.15 19.34 -1.45
CA ASP A 515 9.64 19.26 -1.37
C ASP A 515 10.27 18.57 -2.61
N TYR A 516 9.49 17.80 -3.38
CA TYR A 516 9.94 17.06 -4.56
C TYR A 516 9.34 17.56 -5.88
N ASN A 517 8.82 18.80 -5.91
CA ASN A 517 8.18 19.42 -7.07
C ASN A 517 6.95 18.65 -7.57
N LEU A 518 6.17 18.07 -6.65
CA LEU A 518 4.89 17.44 -6.95
C LEU A 518 3.76 18.34 -6.43
N GLU A 519 3.01 18.96 -7.34
CA GLU A 519 1.87 19.82 -7.01
C GLU A 519 0.56 19.02 -7.08
N LEU A 520 -0.33 19.21 -6.11
CA LEU A 520 -1.59 18.47 -6.04
C LEU A 520 -2.57 18.91 -7.15
N GLN A 521 -2.94 17.98 -8.04
CA GLN A 521 -3.91 18.22 -9.10
C GLN A 521 -5.30 17.66 -8.77
N TYR A 522 -5.37 16.56 -8.03
CA TYR A 522 -6.62 15.86 -7.71
C TYR A 522 -6.51 15.15 -6.36
N HIS A 523 -7.54 15.29 -5.53
CA HIS A 523 -7.77 14.52 -4.30
C HIS A 523 -9.28 14.35 -4.13
N LYS A 524 -9.76 13.10 -4.07
CA LYS A 524 -11.18 12.78 -3.90
C LYS A 524 -11.36 11.47 -3.14
N THR A 525 -12.41 11.38 -2.31
CA THR A 525 -12.83 10.08 -1.75
C THR A 525 -13.33 9.18 -2.88
N PHE A 526 -13.29 7.86 -2.68
CA PHE A 526 -13.83 6.92 -3.66
C PHE A 526 -15.32 7.15 -3.95
N GLN A 527 -16.10 7.64 -2.97
CA GLN A 527 -17.49 8.06 -3.17
C GLN A 527 -17.57 9.31 -4.08
N ASP A 528 -16.70 10.30 -3.89
CA ASP A 528 -16.66 11.48 -4.77
C ASP A 528 -16.20 11.14 -6.20
N VAL A 529 -15.31 10.14 -6.36
CA VAL A 529 -14.98 9.59 -7.68
C VAL A 529 -16.23 8.99 -8.31
N TRP A 530 -16.98 8.17 -7.56
CA TRP A 530 -18.24 7.61 -8.04
C TRP A 530 -19.23 8.69 -8.48
N GLU A 531 -19.56 9.64 -7.61
CA GLU A 531 -20.54 10.70 -7.94
C GLU A 531 -20.10 11.59 -9.12
N THR A 532 -18.79 11.77 -9.31
CA THR A 532 -18.27 12.57 -10.44
C THR A 532 -18.29 11.81 -11.76
N GLU A 533 -17.82 10.56 -11.79
CA GLU A 533 -17.55 9.84 -13.04
C GLU A 533 -18.67 8.85 -13.45
N LYS A 534 -19.66 8.57 -12.59
CA LYS A 534 -20.74 7.60 -12.88
C LYS A 534 -21.60 7.96 -14.10
N ASP A 535 -21.77 9.25 -14.39
CA ASP A 535 -22.59 9.73 -15.51
C ASP A 535 -21.75 10.14 -16.73
N ASP A 536 -20.42 9.95 -16.66
CA ASP A 536 -19.55 10.16 -17.81
C ASP A 536 -19.84 9.15 -18.94
N ARG A 537 -19.66 9.58 -20.17
CA ARG A 537 -20.00 8.81 -21.37
C ARG A 537 -19.16 7.54 -21.51
N GLU A 538 -17.91 7.54 -21.06
CA GLU A 538 -16.98 6.42 -21.22
C GLU A 538 -16.78 5.66 -19.89
N LEU A 539 -16.58 6.39 -18.79
CA LEU A 539 -16.37 5.84 -17.45
C LEU A 539 -17.69 5.34 -16.82
N GLY A 540 -18.81 6.03 -17.04
CA GLY A 540 -20.13 5.56 -16.63
C GLY A 540 -20.50 4.25 -17.34
N ALA A 541 -20.32 4.19 -18.66
CA ALA A 541 -20.50 2.95 -19.44
C ALA A 541 -19.46 1.86 -19.12
N LEU A 542 -18.32 2.22 -18.52
CA LEU A 542 -17.37 1.25 -17.97
C LEU A 542 -17.88 0.64 -16.65
N SER A 543 -18.56 1.41 -15.80
CA SER A 543 -19.11 0.91 -14.52
C SER A 543 -20.09 -0.25 -14.71
N GLU A 544 -20.95 -0.16 -15.74
CA GLU A 544 -21.88 -1.23 -16.15
C GLU A 544 -21.14 -2.48 -16.66
N ARG A 545 -20.13 -2.29 -17.53
CA ARG A 545 -19.31 -3.39 -18.08
C ARG A 545 -18.48 -4.10 -17.02
N MET A 546 -18.15 -3.41 -15.93
CA MET A 546 -17.39 -3.94 -14.81
C MET A 546 -18.27 -4.52 -13.70
N GLY A 547 -19.60 -4.41 -13.78
CA GLY A 547 -20.52 -4.94 -12.77
C GLY A 547 -20.61 -4.09 -11.50
N VAL A 548 -20.30 -2.80 -11.58
CA VAL A 548 -20.42 -1.85 -10.45
C VAL A 548 -21.86 -1.37 -10.30
N ARG A 549 -22.55 -1.12 -11.40
CA ARG A 549 -24.00 -0.88 -11.44
C ARG A 549 -24.67 -1.80 -12.45
N ASP A 550 -25.94 -2.09 -12.22
CA ASP A 550 -26.78 -2.77 -13.18
C ASP A 550 -27.05 -1.90 -14.40
N ARG A 551 -27.04 -2.52 -15.58
CA ARG A 551 -27.16 -1.85 -16.87
C ARG A 551 -28.59 -1.40 -17.20
N MET A 552 -29.61 -2.04 -16.61
CA MET A 552 -31.02 -1.77 -16.91
C MET A 552 -31.64 -0.80 -15.93
N SER A 553 -31.32 -0.95 -14.64
CA SER A 553 -31.88 -0.15 -13.55
C SER A 553 -30.96 0.99 -13.10
N GLY A 554 -29.66 0.95 -13.46
CA GLY A 554 -28.66 1.90 -12.97
C GLY A 554 -28.29 1.72 -11.49
N LYS A 555 -28.90 0.75 -10.79
CA LYS A 555 -28.69 0.52 -9.36
C LYS A 555 -27.27 0.00 -9.11
N LEU A 556 -26.60 0.52 -8.08
CA LEU A 556 -25.34 -0.04 -7.58
C LEU A 556 -25.49 -1.52 -7.21
N LEU A 557 -24.49 -2.31 -7.60
CA LEU A 557 -24.33 -3.74 -7.29
C LEU A 557 -23.32 -3.97 -6.15
N VAL A 558 -22.91 -2.89 -5.50
CA VAL A 558 -22.06 -2.84 -4.32
C VAL A 558 -22.97 -2.77 -3.09
N SER A 559 -22.78 -3.63 -2.09
CA SER A 559 -23.58 -3.58 -0.85
C SER A 559 -23.24 -2.33 -0.01
N PRO A 560 -24.08 -1.93 0.97
CA PRO A 560 -23.76 -0.85 1.90
C PRO A 560 -22.44 -1.10 2.67
N GLU A 561 -22.21 -2.35 3.10
CA GLU A 561 -21.02 -2.78 3.83
C GLU A 561 -19.76 -2.74 2.94
N GLU A 562 -19.90 -3.18 1.68
CA GLU A 562 -18.88 -3.03 0.64
C GLU A 562 -18.58 -1.56 0.32
N MET A 563 -19.59 -0.70 0.30
CA MET A 563 -19.41 0.72 0.04
C MET A 563 -18.76 1.44 1.22
N GLU A 564 -19.02 1.04 2.47
CA GLU A 564 -18.32 1.54 3.65
C GLU A 564 -16.82 1.22 3.54
N ALA A 565 -16.47 -0.04 3.24
CA ALA A 565 -15.08 -0.47 3.05
C ALA A 565 -14.40 0.24 1.86
N ALA A 566 -15.14 0.53 0.78
CA ALA A 566 -14.61 1.30 -0.34
C ALA A 566 -14.38 2.79 0.00
N SER A 567 -15.28 3.38 0.79
CA SER A 567 -15.23 4.79 1.21
C SER A 567 -14.09 5.10 2.19
N PHE A 568 -13.44 4.06 2.74
CA PHE A 568 -12.20 4.17 3.50
C PHE A 568 -11.03 4.75 2.67
N TYR A 569 -11.13 4.76 1.33
CA TYR A 569 -10.03 5.15 0.44
C TYR A 569 -10.26 6.48 -0.27
N VAL A 570 -9.14 7.19 -0.53
CA VAL A 570 -9.05 8.33 -1.46
C VAL A 570 -8.22 7.97 -2.68
N ALA A 571 -8.50 8.66 -3.79
CA ALA A 571 -7.69 8.67 -4.99
C ALA A 571 -7.05 10.05 -5.19
N PHE A 572 -5.82 10.08 -5.70
CA PHE A 572 -5.08 11.32 -5.95
C PHE A 572 -4.33 11.34 -7.29
N CYS A 573 -4.01 12.56 -7.74
CA CYS A 573 -3.04 12.86 -8.80
C CYS A 573 -2.20 14.08 -8.37
N PHE A 574 -0.88 13.95 -8.43
CA PHE A 574 0.07 15.07 -8.40
C PHE A 574 0.71 15.26 -9.78
N TYR A 575 1.08 16.50 -10.09
CA TYR A 575 1.75 16.91 -11.32
C TYR A 575 3.20 17.32 -11.02
N LYS A 576 4.16 16.87 -11.85
CA LYS A 576 5.59 17.19 -11.72
C LYS A 576 5.92 18.51 -12.41
N VAL A 577 6.27 19.55 -11.65
CA VAL A 577 6.62 20.90 -12.18
C VAL A 577 8.08 21.07 -12.59
#